data_AF-A0A9P9IRL2-F1
#
_entry.id   AF-A0A9P9IRL2-F1
#
_cell.length_a   1.000
_cell.length_b   1.000
_cell.length_c   1.000
_cell.angle_alpha   90.00
_cell.angle_beta   90.00
_cell.angle_gamma   90.00
#
_symmetry.space_group_name_H-M   'P 1'
#
loop_
_entity.id
_entity.type
_entity.pdbx_description
1 polymer ?
#
loop_
_entity_poly.entity_id
_entity_poly.type
_entity_poly.pdbx_seq_one_letter_code
_entity_poly.pdbx_strand_id
1 'polypeptide(L)'
;MFPSTLLLPLTAAFAGLTTSTPIVHQRQLEIPENWNWHVTGWHAGCARSGCSYNFNVTIPTIENKILGVKAYCSGAEVIDGVNLDLNTYRNCQILEGVNNGVSAKFGPRKDFQSGGPEKIFVSFTLGAYEAEGRPEYNFTGNAEAIYNAFVAPLREFDVVPTVVWTSG
;
A
#
# COMPACT_ATOMS: atom_id res chain seq x y z
N MET A 1 -81.84 -33.55 5.17
CA MET A 1 -81.48 -32.98 6.50
C MET A 1 -79.97 -33.08 6.62
N PHE A 2 -79.30 -31.94 6.84
CA PHE A 2 -77.85 -31.72 6.89
C PHE A 2 -77.18 -32.42 8.11
N PRO A 3 -75.85 -32.65 8.10
CA PRO A 3 -74.84 -31.62 8.43
C PRO A 3 -73.66 -31.58 7.41
N SER A 4 -73.22 -30.42 6.91
CA SER A 4 -72.26 -29.48 7.50
C SER A 4 -70.98 -30.12 8.07
N THR A 5 -69.86 -29.95 7.36
CA THR A 5 -68.52 -30.13 7.92
C THR A 5 -67.60 -29.03 7.40
N LEU A 6 -67.24 -28.11 8.30
CA LEU A 6 -66.29 -27.02 8.16
C LEU A 6 -65.04 -27.39 8.97
N LEU A 7 -63.85 -27.41 8.37
CA LEU A 7 -62.53 -27.47 9.05
C LEU A 7 -61.51 -26.75 8.14
N LEU A 8 -61.22 -25.47 8.39
CA LEU A 8 -60.10 -24.85 9.14
C LEU A 8 -58.78 -24.72 8.34
N PRO A 9 -58.24 -23.49 8.13
CA PRO A 9 -56.98 -23.25 7.44
C PRO A 9 -55.77 -23.51 8.34
N LEU A 10 -54.71 -24.11 7.77
CA LEU A 10 -53.42 -24.32 8.43
C LEU A 10 -52.52 -23.10 8.19
N THR A 11 -52.49 -22.15 9.13
CA THR A 11 -51.56 -21.01 9.10
C THR A 11 -50.21 -21.42 9.69
N ALA A 12 -49.21 -21.65 8.84
CA ALA A 12 -47.83 -21.87 9.26
C ALA A 12 -47.18 -20.52 9.62
N ALA A 13 -46.91 -20.29 10.90
CA ALA A 13 -46.13 -19.14 11.37
C ALA A 13 -44.63 -19.45 11.20
N PHE A 14 -44.00 -18.88 10.19
CA PHE A 14 -42.53 -18.86 10.08
C PHE A 14 -41.98 -17.82 11.08
N ALA A 15 -41.42 -18.29 12.19
CA ALA A 15 -40.60 -17.47 13.07
C ALA A 15 -39.29 -17.14 12.34
N GLY A 16 -39.22 -15.95 11.75
CA GLY A 16 -38.00 -15.42 11.15
C GLY A 16 -36.97 -15.14 12.24
N LEU A 17 -35.91 -15.94 12.31
CA LEU A 17 -34.71 -15.63 13.05
C LEU A 17 -34.03 -14.43 12.37
N THR A 18 -34.21 -13.23 12.91
CA THR A 18 -33.44 -12.05 12.47
C THR A 18 -32.05 -12.15 13.08
N THR A 19 -31.13 -12.79 12.35
CA THR A 19 -29.70 -12.72 12.65
C THR A 19 -29.22 -11.29 12.40
N SER A 20 -29.16 -10.48 13.46
CA SER A 20 -28.52 -9.17 13.41
C SER A 20 -27.02 -9.39 13.23
N THR A 21 -26.51 -9.27 12.00
CA THR A 21 -25.07 -9.21 11.77
C THR A 21 -24.54 -7.95 12.44
N PRO A 22 -23.56 -8.04 13.36
CA PRO A 22 -22.94 -6.85 13.92
C PRO A 22 -22.31 -6.06 12.78
N ILE A 23 -22.69 -4.78 12.67
CA ILE A 23 -22.03 -3.84 11.77
C ILE A 23 -20.64 -3.59 12.37
N VAL A 24 -19.64 -4.29 11.86
CA VAL A 24 -18.24 -3.99 12.16
C VAL A 24 -17.94 -2.64 11.54
N HIS A 25 -17.88 -1.60 12.37
CA HIS A 25 -17.43 -0.29 11.95
C HIS A 25 -15.92 -0.40 11.68
N GLN A 26 -15.53 -0.67 10.43
CA GLN A 26 -14.13 -0.63 10.01
C GLN A 26 -13.64 0.81 10.18
N ARG A 27 -12.97 1.08 11.30
CA ARG A 27 -12.27 2.35 11.50
C ARG A 27 -11.17 2.42 10.44
N GLN A 28 -11.30 3.32 9.48
CA GLN A 28 -10.25 3.60 8.51
C GLN A 28 -9.01 4.06 9.30
N LEU A 29 -7.88 3.38 9.12
CA LEU A 29 -6.64 3.78 9.77
C LEU A 29 -6.19 5.12 9.15
N GLU A 30 -6.03 6.13 9.98
CA GLU A 30 -5.46 7.41 9.56
C GLU A 30 -3.93 7.31 9.51
N ILE A 31 -3.31 8.10 8.62
CA ILE A 31 -1.86 8.26 8.58
C ILE A 31 -1.43 8.94 9.88
N PRO A 32 -0.53 8.34 10.69
CA PRO A 32 -0.09 8.98 11.93
C PRO A 32 0.62 10.30 11.67
N GLU A 33 0.41 11.28 12.55
CA GLU A 33 1.10 12.57 12.46
C GLU A 33 2.63 12.41 12.59
N ASN A 34 3.38 13.19 11.81
CA ASN A 34 4.84 13.19 11.78
C ASN A 34 5.46 11.80 11.48
N TRP A 35 4.74 10.93 10.78
CA TRP A 35 5.20 9.59 10.43
C TRP A 35 5.96 9.57 9.11
N ASN A 36 7.14 10.19 9.13
CA ASN A 36 8.04 10.28 7.97
C ASN A 36 8.88 9.01 7.84
N TRP A 37 9.09 8.56 6.60
CA TRP A 37 9.92 7.40 6.30
C TRP A 37 11.27 7.86 5.78
N HIS A 38 12.33 7.41 6.41
CA HIS A 38 13.67 7.91 6.11
C HIS A 38 14.35 7.05 5.05
N VAL A 39 14.71 7.65 3.92
CA VAL A 39 15.43 7.02 2.82
C VAL A 39 16.92 7.30 2.96
N THR A 40 17.74 6.24 2.91
CA THR A 40 19.20 6.32 2.97
C THR A 40 19.83 5.54 1.83
N GLY A 41 21.08 5.90 1.50
CA GLY A 41 21.82 5.23 0.43
C GLY A 41 21.13 5.36 -0.93
N TRP A 42 20.43 6.47 -1.18
CA TRP A 42 19.72 6.68 -2.43
C TRP A 42 20.69 6.74 -3.61
N HIS A 43 20.45 5.88 -4.58
CA HIS A 43 21.19 5.81 -5.82
C HIS A 43 20.22 5.62 -6.99
N ALA A 44 20.14 6.62 -7.88
CA ALA A 44 19.35 6.52 -9.11
C ALA A 44 20.13 7.04 -10.33
N GLY A 45 19.94 6.37 -11.46
CA GLY A 45 20.64 6.69 -12.71
C GLY A 45 19.88 6.19 -13.93
N CYS A 46 20.07 6.89 -15.05
CA CYS A 46 19.48 6.53 -16.33
C CYS A 46 20.56 6.18 -17.36
N ALA A 47 20.29 5.13 -18.13
CA ALA A 47 21.05 4.72 -19.28
C ALA A 47 20.12 4.64 -20.50
N ARG A 48 20.66 4.26 -21.67
CA ARG A 48 19.86 4.12 -22.90
C ARG A 48 18.67 3.16 -22.76
N SER A 49 18.77 2.18 -21.86
CA SER A 49 17.73 1.18 -21.59
C SER A 49 16.71 1.61 -20.53
N GLY A 50 16.85 2.81 -19.96
CA GLY A 50 15.95 3.35 -18.95
C GLY A 50 16.63 3.69 -17.63
N CYS A 51 15.80 4.06 -16.66
CA CYS A 51 16.24 4.49 -15.34
C CYS A 51 16.17 3.35 -14.32
N SER A 52 17.06 3.38 -13.33
CA SER A 52 17.09 2.44 -12.21
C SER A 52 17.27 3.18 -10.90
N TYR A 53 16.83 2.55 -9.80
CA TYR A 53 17.02 3.04 -8.45
C TYR A 53 17.39 1.91 -7.50
N ASN A 54 18.10 2.26 -6.43
CA ASN A 54 18.17 1.47 -5.22
C ASN A 54 18.35 2.38 -4.00
N PHE A 55 17.85 1.94 -2.84
CA PHE A 55 17.94 2.66 -1.56
C PHE A 55 17.53 1.75 -0.40
N ASN A 56 17.84 2.18 0.82
CA ASN A 56 17.22 1.65 2.04
C ASN A 56 16.14 2.62 2.51
N VAL A 57 15.04 2.11 3.05
CA VAL A 57 14.02 2.92 3.71
C VAL A 57 13.76 2.38 5.11
N THR A 58 13.66 3.29 6.07
CA THR A 58 13.30 3.02 7.45
C THR A 58 11.93 3.62 7.74
N ILE A 59 10.99 2.76 8.08
CA ILE A 59 9.62 3.12 8.46
C ILE A 59 9.54 3.01 9.97
N PRO A 60 9.28 4.10 10.71
CA PRO A 60 9.34 4.08 12.15
C PRO A 60 8.15 3.34 12.76
N THR A 61 8.41 2.66 13.87
CA THR A 61 7.38 2.05 14.72
C THR A 61 6.55 3.15 15.38
N ILE A 62 5.23 2.98 15.36
CA ILE A 62 4.30 3.75 16.19
C ILE A 62 3.79 2.81 17.27
N GLU A 63 4.10 3.14 18.53
CA GLU A 63 3.76 2.32 19.69
C GLU A 63 2.28 1.93 19.68
N ASN A 64 2.01 0.64 19.88
CA ASN A 64 0.66 0.04 19.90
C ASN A 64 -0.16 0.20 18.61
N LYS A 65 0.44 0.64 17.49
CA LYS A 65 -0.29 0.85 16.22
C LYS A 65 0.40 0.22 15.01
N ILE A 66 1.68 0.52 14.82
CA ILE A 66 2.43 0.12 13.62
C ILE A 66 3.80 -0.39 14.05
N LEU A 67 4.12 -1.62 13.64
CA LEU A 67 5.47 -2.15 13.78
C LEU A 67 6.28 -1.78 12.54
N GLY A 68 7.29 -0.93 12.75
CA GLY A 68 8.15 -0.42 11.70
C GLY A 68 9.07 -1.48 11.11
N VAL A 69 9.65 -1.14 9.96
CA VAL A 69 10.56 -2.00 9.21
C VAL A 69 11.67 -1.19 8.58
N LYS A 70 12.80 -1.85 8.33
CA LYS A 70 13.84 -1.36 7.43
C LYS A 70 13.88 -2.28 6.22
N ALA A 71 13.86 -1.70 5.02
CA ALA A 71 13.83 -2.47 3.78
C ALA A 71 14.81 -1.91 2.75
N TYR A 72 15.42 -2.80 1.98
CA TYR A 72 16.18 -2.47 0.78
C TYR A 72 15.28 -2.54 -0.44
N CYS A 73 15.14 -1.42 -1.14
CA CYS A 73 14.35 -1.30 -2.35
C CYS A 73 15.28 -1.17 -3.55
N SER A 74 14.99 -1.91 -4.62
CA SER A 74 15.67 -1.75 -5.89
C SER A 74 14.71 -2.01 -7.04
N GLY A 75 14.85 -1.26 -8.11
CA GLY A 75 14.00 -1.42 -9.27
C GLY A 75 14.51 -0.67 -10.49
N ALA A 76 13.79 -0.86 -11.58
CA ALA A 76 14.00 -0.17 -12.83
C ALA A 76 12.66 0.27 -13.40
N GLU A 77 12.74 1.33 -14.19
CA GLU A 77 11.65 1.77 -15.05
C GLU A 77 11.30 0.69 -16.08
N VAL A 78 10.01 0.60 -16.42
CA VAL A 78 9.51 -0.18 -17.54
C VAL A 78 9.28 0.77 -18.72
N ILE A 79 9.97 0.53 -19.84
CA ILE A 79 9.86 1.34 -21.06
C ILE A 79 9.32 0.46 -22.21
N ASP A 80 8.19 0.86 -22.79
CA ASP A 80 7.63 0.26 -24.01
C ASP A 80 7.66 1.22 -25.23
N GLY A 81 8.11 2.47 -25.02
CA GLY A 81 8.18 3.51 -26.04
C GLY A 81 6.86 4.21 -26.37
N VAL A 82 5.76 3.88 -25.69
CA VAL A 82 4.42 4.46 -25.96
C VAL A 82 3.71 4.88 -24.67
N ASN A 83 3.76 4.07 -23.62
CA ASN A 83 3.09 4.29 -22.36
C ASN A 83 4.08 4.70 -21.27
N LEU A 84 3.88 5.90 -20.73
CA LEU A 84 4.74 6.48 -19.69
C LEU A 84 4.37 6.02 -18.27
N ASP A 85 3.26 5.29 -18.10
CA ASP A 85 2.73 4.83 -16.80
C ASP A 85 2.70 3.30 -16.69
N LEU A 86 3.81 2.65 -17.05
CA LEU A 86 3.97 1.19 -16.92
C LEU A 86 4.67 0.74 -15.64
N ASN A 87 5.15 1.69 -14.84
CA ASN A 87 5.92 1.37 -13.65
C ASN A 87 5.01 0.72 -12.61
N THR A 88 5.38 -0.49 -12.20
CA THR A 88 4.69 -1.27 -11.16
C THR A 88 5.51 -1.32 -9.88
N TYR A 89 4.81 -1.44 -8.75
CA TYR A 89 5.44 -1.64 -7.45
C TYR A 89 6.22 -2.94 -7.45
N ARG A 90 7.49 -2.87 -7.00
CA ARG A 90 8.32 -4.04 -6.75
C ARG A 90 8.56 -4.18 -5.27
N ASN A 91 8.45 -5.40 -4.77
CA ASN A 91 8.68 -5.70 -3.37
C ASN A 91 10.14 -5.42 -3.00
N CYS A 92 10.31 -4.72 -1.89
CA CYS A 92 11.60 -4.48 -1.26
C CYS A 92 11.95 -5.66 -0.36
N GLN A 93 13.25 -5.90 -0.17
CA GLN A 93 13.74 -6.90 0.77
C GLN A 93 13.68 -6.33 2.19
N ILE A 94 12.93 -6.96 3.09
CA ILE A 94 12.94 -6.61 4.51
C ILE A 94 14.30 -6.99 5.10
N LEU A 95 14.95 -6.02 5.73
CA LEU A 95 16.25 -6.16 6.39
C LEU A 95 16.09 -6.31 7.91
N GLU A 96 15.19 -5.52 8.50
CA GLU A 96 14.92 -5.49 9.95
C GLU A 96 13.43 -5.21 10.19
N GLY A 97 12.87 -5.72 11.29
CA GLY A 97 11.48 -5.50 11.70
C GLY A 97 10.57 -6.72 11.50
N VAL A 98 9.26 -6.49 11.49
CA VAL A 98 8.25 -7.54 11.27
C VAL A 98 7.99 -7.79 9.78
N ASN A 99 7.22 -8.82 9.46
CA ASN A 99 6.84 -9.16 8.08
C ASN A 99 5.73 -8.23 7.51
N ASN A 100 5.89 -6.93 7.70
CA ASN A 100 5.10 -5.92 6.98
C ASN A 100 5.77 -5.66 5.62
N GLY A 101 4.96 -5.52 4.58
CA GLY A 101 5.46 -5.35 3.21
C GLY A 101 6.00 -3.94 2.99
N VAL A 102 7.04 -3.85 2.15
CA VAL A 102 7.46 -2.57 1.56
C VAL A 102 7.61 -2.80 0.06
N SER A 103 7.13 -1.86 -0.74
CA SER A 103 7.34 -1.86 -2.17
C SER A 103 7.64 -0.47 -2.69
N ALA A 104 8.33 -0.37 -3.82
CA ALA A 104 8.65 0.90 -4.43
C ALA A 104 8.47 0.86 -5.95
N LYS A 105 8.25 2.03 -6.55
CA LYS A 105 8.28 2.22 -8.00
C LYS A 105 8.65 3.65 -8.37
N PHE A 106 9.19 3.82 -9.57
CA PHE A 106 9.19 5.14 -10.18
C PHE A 106 7.76 5.59 -10.51
N GLY A 107 7.54 6.90 -10.49
CA GLY A 107 6.37 7.52 -11.08
C GLY A 107 6.37 7.41 -12.61
N PRO A 108 5.30 7.88 -13.26
CA PRO A 108 5.31 8.01 -14.71
C PRO A 108 6.32 9.08 -15.14
N ARG A 109 6.83 8.95 -16.36
CA ARG A 109 7.52 10.05 -17.03
C ARG A 109 6.52 11.11 -17.48
N LYS A 110 6.99 12.35 -17.57
CA LYS A 110 6.23 13.42 -18.22
C LYS A 110 6.21 13.26 -19.73
N ASP A 111 7.34 12.88 -20.31
CA ASP A 111 7.52 12.58 -21.73
C ASP A 111 8.77 11.71 -21.94
N PHE A 112 8.99 11.22 -23.18
CA PHE A 112 10.15 10.40 -23.52
C PHE A 112 11.46 11.18 -23.68
N GLN A 113 11.40 12.52 -23.69
CA GLN A 113 12.57 13.40 -23.80
C GLN A 113 13.11 13.84 -22.44
N SER A 114 12.32 13.65 -21.37
CA SER A 114 12.72 13.96 -20.00
C SER A 114 13.84 13.01 -19.53
N GLY A 115 14.70 13.52 -18.64
CA GLY A 115 15.85 12.79 -18.11
C GLY A 115 15.50 11.51 -17.33
N GLY A 116 14.23 11.28 -17.02
CA GLY A 116 13.71 10.11 -16.30
C GLY A 116 12.37 10.41 -15.61
N PRO A 117 11.81 9.43 -14.88
CA PRO A 117 10.74 9.66 -13.92
C PRO A 117 11.09 10.75 -12.89
N GLU A 118 10.16 11.63 -12.57
CA GLU A 118 10.40 12.74 -11.63
C GLU A 118 10.19 12.35 -10.16
N LYS A 119 9.53 11.21 -9.91
CA LYS A 119 9.13 10.77 -8.58
C LYS A 119 9.51 9.33 -8.29
N ILE A 120 9.80 9.06 -7.02
CA ILE A 120 9.80 7.72 -6.44
C ILE A 120 8.60 7.58 -5.52
N PHE A 121 7.86 6.49 -5.67
CA PHE A 121 6.77 6.10 -4.80
C PHE A 121 7.23 4.95 -3.91
N VAL A 122 6.89 5.03 -2.63
CA VAL A 122 7.10 3.98 -1.64
C VAL A 122 5.74 3.61 -1.07
N SER A 123 5.47 2.32 -0.95
CA SER A 123 4.28 1.80 -0.30
C SER A 123 4.65 0.86 0.83
N PHE A 124 4.01 1.05 1.98
CA PHE A 124 4.14 0.21 3.16
C PHE A 124 2.82 -0.53 3.40
N THR A 125 2.91 -1.83 3.55
CA THR A 125 1.80 -2.72 3.80
C THR A 125 1.79 -3.11 5.28
N LEU A 126 0.81 -2.60 6.02
CA LEU A 126 0.50 -3.08 7.36
C LEU A 126 -0.38 -4.32 7.24
N GLY A 127 0.18 -5.47 7.60
CA GLY A 127 -0.52 -6.75 7.48
C GLY A 127 -1.85 -6.77 8.25
N ALA A 128 -2.79 -7.53 7.70
CA ALA A 128 -4.05 -7.84 8.36
C ALA A 128 -3.81 -8.48 9.74
N TYR A 129 -4.74 -8.26 10.66
CA TYR A 129 -4.70 -8.89 11.99
C TYR A 129 -6.04 -9.52 12.30
N GLU A 130 -6.11 -10.83 12.08
CA GLU A 130 -7.36 -11.62 12.12
C GLU A 130 -8.02 -11.59 13.49
N ALA A 131 -7.25 -11.60 14.58
CA ALA A 131 -7.78 -11.61 15.94
C ALA A 131 -8.66 -10.37 16.26
N GLU A 132 -8.41 -9.25 15.58
CA GLU A 132 -9.18 -8.01 15.72
C GLU A 132 -10.04 -7.70 14.49
N GLY A 133 -10.06 -8.59 13.49
CA GLY A 133 -10.74 -8.35 12.22
C GLY A 133 -10.20 -7.14 11.45
N ARG A 134 -8.94 -6.75 11.68
CA ARG A 134 -8.31 -5.61 11.01
C ARG A 134 -7.88 -6.02 9.60
N PRO A 135 -8.34 -5.34 8.54
CA PRO A 135 -7.88 -5.61 7.18
C PRO A 135 -6.42 -5.18 7.00
N GLU A 136 -5.83 -5.55 5.86
CA GLU A 136 -4.54 -5.01 5.44
C GLU A 136 -4.69 -3.55 4.99
N TYR A 137 -3.72 -2.72 5.34
CA TYR A 137 -3.65 -1.31 4.92
C TYR A 137 -2.37 -1.04 4.15
N ASN A 138 -2.50 -0.29 3.07
CA ASN A 138 -1.38 0.16 2.26
C ASN A 138 -1.26 1.68 2.38
N PHE A 139 -0.15 2.12 2.95
CA PHE A 139 0.23 3.52 3.04
C PHE A 139 1.14 3.82 1.86
N THR A 140 0.96 4.96 1.20
CA THR A 140 1.77 5.36 0.04
C THR A 140 2.26 6.79 0.23
N GLY A 141 3.55 6.98 0.04
CA GLY A 141 4.21 8.28 -0.03
C GLY A 141 5.02 8.41 -1.31
N ASN A 142 5.42 9.65 -1.61
CA ASN A 142 6.31 9.92 -2.74
C ASN A 142 7.32 11.01 -2.40
N ALA A 143 8.45 10.98 -3.09
CA ALA A 143 9.49 12.00 -3.07
C ALA A 143 10.02 12.23 -4.49
N GLU A 144 10.82 13.29 -4.65
CA GLU A 144 11.51 13.58 -5.90
C GLU A 144 12.56 12.50 -6.20
N ALA A 145 12.61 12.04 -7.46
CA ALA A 145 13.65 11.12 -7.92
C ALA A 145 14.92 11.92 -8.32
N ILE A 146 15.94 11.87 -7.46
CA ILE A 146 17.20 12.61 -7.67
C ILE A 146 18.21 11.71 -8.40
N TYR A 147 18.64 12.06 -9.61
CA TYR A 147 19.59 11.22 -10.34
C TYR A 147 21.04 11.55 -9.96
N ASN A 148 21.66 10.66 -9.18
CA ASN A 148 22.97 10.84 -8.58
C ASN A 148 23.98 9.72 -8.87
N ALA A 149 23.70 8.82 -9.83
CA ALA A 149 24.59 7.70 -10.16
C ALA A 149 26.04 8.07 -10.54
N PHE A 150 26.33 9.36 -10.75
CA PHE A 150 27.67 9.86 -11.10
C PHE A 150 28.25 10.80 -10.02
N VAL A 151 27.60 10.96 -8.87
CA VAL A 151 27.98 11.96 -7.86
C VAL A 151 27.91 11.36 -6.45
N ALA A 152 29.00 11.52 -5.68
CA ALA A 152 29.04 11.25 -4.25
C ALA A 152 28.81 12.54 -3.45
N PRO A 153 28.27 12.48 -2.20
CA PRO A 153 27.81 11.29 -1.47
C PRO A 153 26.42 10.83 -1.91
N LEU A 154 26.04 9.60 -1.50
CA LEU A 154 24.66 9.13 -1.64
C LEU A 154 23.72 10.07 -0.88
N ARG A 155 22.53 10.28 -1.45
CA ARG A 155 21.54 11.21 -0.90
C ARG A 155 20.66 10.49 0.13
N GLU A 156 20.08 11.29 1.00
CA GLU A 156 19.13 10.85 2.01
C GLU A 156 17.99 11.88 2.03
N PHE A 157 16.77 11.42 2.27
CA PHE A 157 15.58 12.28 2.31
C PHE A 157 14.44 11.55 3.00
N ASP A 158 13.39 12.30 3.35
CA ASP A 158 12.18 11.73 3.94
C ASP A 158 11.07 11.60 2.91
N VAL A 159 10.31 10.52 3.04
CA VAL A 159 9.05 10.29 2.33
C VAL A 159 7.91 10.48 3.31
N VAL A 160 6.97 11.36 2.97
CA VAL A 160 5.75 11.57 3.75
C VAL A 160 4.62 10.77 3.12
N PRO A 161 4.01 9.80 3.84
CA PRO A 161 2.83 9.11 3.35
C PRO A 161 1.65 10.08 3.23
N THR A 162 0.93 10.02 2.12
CA THR A 162 -0.21 10.91 1.83
C THR A 162 -1.49 10.17 1.48
N VAL A 163 -1.39 8.88 1.13
CA VAL A 163 -2.55 8.05 0.75
C VAL A 163 -2.55 6.79 1.60
N VAL A 164 -3.74 6.41 2.08
CA VAL A 164 -4.00 5.13 2.73
C VAL A 164 -5.19 4.47 2.06
N TRP A 165 -5.08 3.17 1.77
CA TRP A 165 -6.17 2.38 1.21
C TRP A 165 -6.12 0.95 1.78
N THR A 166 -7.27 0.28 1.78
CA THR A 166 -7.42 -1.11 2.21
C THR A 166 -7.50 -2.02 1.00
N SER A 167 -6.83 -3.16 1.03
CA SER A 167 -7.13 -4.25 0.08
C SER A 167 -8.47 -4.88 0.50
N GLY A 168 -9.53 -4.58 -0.26
CA GLY A 168 -10.87 -5.15 -0.06
C GLY A 168 -11.01 -6.54 -0.65
#